data_AF-A0A834A527-F1
#
_entry.id   AF-A0A834A527-F1
#
_cell.length_a   1.000
_cell.length_b   1.000
_cell.length_c   1.000
_cell.angle_alpha   90.00
_cell.angle_beta   90.00
_cell.angle_gamma   90.00
#
_symmetry.space_group_name_H-M   'P 1'
#
loop_
_entity.id
_entity.type
_entity.pdbx_description
1 polymer ?
#
loop_
_entity_poly.entity_id
_entity_poly.type
_entity_poly.pdbx_seq_one_letter_code
_entity_poly.pdbx_strand_id
1 'polypeptide(L)'
;MERLHVMETQKKQERRVRGRSPRAQAGSEYQESSPPNSKLPHSQSSPTVSSTCTKVLYFTDRSLTPFMVNIPKRLGEVTLKDFKAAIDRDGNHRYHFKALDPEFGTVKEEVFHDDDAIPGWEGKIVAWVEEDHGEN
;
A
#
# COMPACT_ATOMS: atom_id res chain seq x y z
N MET A 1 -16.24 -7.47 -52.77
CA MET A 1 -16.38 -8.29 -51.55
C MET A 1 -17.00 -7.42 -50.47
N GLU A 2 -17.92 -8.02 -49.72
CA GLU A 2 -18.96 -7.38 -48.92
C GLU A 2 -18.48 -6.76 -47.58
N ARG A 3 -19.06 -5.60 -47.26
CA ARG A 3 -19.76 -5.19 -46.02
C ARG A 3 -19.52 -5.89 -44.66
N LEU A 4 -19.54 -5.04 -43.61
CA LEU A 4 -19.91 -5.23 -42.17
C LEU A 4 -18.74 -5.54 -41.20
N HIS A 5 -18.44 -4.69 -40.22
CA HIS A 5 -19.10 -4.48 -38.91
C HIS A 5 -19.06 -5.70 -37.96
N VAL A 6 -18.71 -5.38 -36.71
CA VAL A 6 -19.13 -5.99 -35.44
C VAL A 6 -18.02 -6.65 -34.61
N MET A 7 -18.03 -6.16 -33.37
CA MET A 7 -17.32 -6.53 -32.16
C MET A 7 -17.44 -8.02 -31.79
N GLU A 8 -16.33 -8.59 -31.35
CA GLU A 8 -16.23 -9.81 -30.55
C GLU A 8 -15.40 -9.47 -29.29
N THR A 9 -15.60 -9.98 -28.08
CA THR A 9 -16.59 -10.86 -27.46
C THR A 9 -16.31 -10.81 -25.93
N GLN A 10 -17.22 -11.40 -25.15
CA GLN A 10 -17.08 -11.78 -23.73
C GLN A 10 -17.56 -10.71 -22.72
N LYS A 11 -18.74 -10.92 -22.13
CA LYS A 11 -18.91 -11.78 -20.94
C LYS A 11 -20.35 -11.67 -20.39
N LYS A 12 -20.89 -12.85 -20.07
CA LYS A 12 -21.94 -13.11 -19.06
C LYS A 12 -23.41 -12.90 -19.44
N GLN A 13 -23.95 -14.00 -19.95
CA GLN A 13 -25.33 -14.48 -19.87
C GLN A 13 -26.10 -14.05 -18.62
N GLU A 14 -27.26 -13.45 -18.85
CA GLU A 14 -28.41 -13.40 -17.95
C GLU A 14 -29.55 -14.17 -18.64
N ARG A 15 -30.28 -15.02 -17.90
CA ARG A 15 -31.76 -15.15 -17.93
C ARG A 15 -32.27 -16.45 -17.29
N ARG A 16 -33.21 -16.24 -16.37
CA ARG A 16 -34.19 -17.14 -15.73
C ARG A 16 -34.83 -18.15 -16.70
N VAL A 17 -35.26 -19.32 -16.21
CA VAL A 17 -36.66 -19.85 -16.26
C VAL A 17 -36.79 -21.16 -15.44
N ARG A 18 -37.63 -21.09 -14.39
CA ARG A 18 -38.75 -21.99 -14.01
C ARG A 18 -38.59 -23.52 -14.19
N GLY A 19 -38.48 -24.23 -13.06
CA GLY A 19 -38.85 -25.64 -12.92
C GLY A 19 -39.68 -25.86 -11.65
N ARG A 20 -40.91 -26.35 -11.79
CA ARG A 20 -41.87 -26.71 -10.72
C ARG A 20 -41.78 -28.22 -10.45
N SER A 21 -41.91 -28.65 -9.17
CA SER A 21 -42.79 -29.75 -8.70
C SER A 21 -42.65 -30.02 -7.18
N PRO A 22 -43.62 -30.68 -6.50
CA PRO A 22 -44.17 -30.22 -5.20
C PRO A 22 -44.17 -31.24 -4.03
N ARG A 23 -44.68 -30.75 -2.86
CA ARG A 23 -45.41 -31.48 -1.77
C ARG A 23 -44.52 -32.06 -0.64
N ALA A 24 -44.82 -32.05 0.68
CA ALA A 24 -45.77 -31.39 1.61
C ALA A 24 -45.33 -31.69 3.07
N GLN A 25 -46.03 -31.04 4.02
CA GLN A 25 -46.14 -31.28 5.49
C GLN A 25 -45.12 -30.51 6.36
N ALA A 26 -45.48 -29.55 7.24
CA ALA A 26 -46.53 -29.38 8.27
C ALA A 26 -46.13 -29.95 9.64
N GLY A 27 -46.01 -29.05 10.62
CA GLY A 27 -46.05 -29.31 12.06
C GLY A 27 -44.70 -29.42 12.77
N SER A 28 -44.32 -28.40 13.55
CA SER A 28 -44.31 -28.53 15.02
C SER A 28 -43.74 -27.27 15.69
N GLU A 29 -44.52 -26.71 16.61
CA GLU A 29 -44.05 -25.78 17.64
C GLU A 29 -43.13 -26.53 18.60
N TYR A 30 -41.88 -26.08 18.73
CA TYR A 30 -41.06 -26.32 19.92
C TYR A 30 -40.31 -25.02 20.22
N GLN A 31 -40.65 -24.48 21.38
CA GLN A 31 -40.04 -23.34 22.03
C GLN A 31 -38.64 -23.76 22.53
N GLU A 32 -37.55 -23.15 22.05
CA GLU A 32 -36.30 -23.10 22.82
C GLU A 32 -35.44 -21.88 22.45
N SER A 33 -35.40 -20.95 23.40
CA SER A 33 -34.38 -19.93 23.67
C SER A 33 -33.19 -19.79 22.71
N SER A 34 -33.20 -18.74 21.89
CA SER A 34 -31.96 -18.19 21.31
C SER A 34 -31.10 -17.55 22.42
N PRO A 35 -29.79 -17.85 22.52
CA PRO A 35 -28.96 -17.20 23.52
C PRO A 35 -28.65 -15.74 23.12
N PRO A 36 -28.51 -14.84 24.09
CA PRO A 36 -28.06 -13.48 23.83
C PRO A 36 -26.54 -13.48 23.58
N ASN A 37 -26.10 -12.55 22.72
CA ASN A 37 -24.73 -12.02 22.70
C ASN A 37 -23.62 -12.93 22.12
N SER A 38 -23.56 -13.04 20.78
CA SER A 38 -22.28 -13.29 20.11
C SER A 38 -21.54 -11.97 19.96
N LYS A 39 -20.76 -11.59 20.99
CA LYS A 39 -19.70 -10.60 20.82
C LYS A 39 -18.62 -11.24 19.96
N LEU A 40 -18.76 -11.13 18.65
CA LEU A 40 -17.61 -11.19 17.77
C LEU A 40 -16.66 -10.07 18.22
N PRO A 41 -15.38 -10.33 18.51
CA PRO A 41 -14.43 -9.24 18.62
C PRO A 41 -14.41 -8.58 17.25
N HIS A 42 -15.12 -7.47 17.14
CA HIS A 42 -14.84 -6.45 16.14
C HIS A 42 -13.33 -6.27 16.19
N SER A 43 -12.63 -6.57 15.09
CA SER A 43 -11.20 -6.28 14.94
C SER A 43 -11.04 -4.79 15.14
N GLN A 44 -10.92 -4.38 16.39
CA GLN A 44 -10.53 -3.05 16.78
C GLN A 44 -9.16 -2.89 16.17
N SER A 45 -9.10 -1.96 15.21
CA SER A 45 -7.91 -1.28 14.75
C SER A 45 -6.88 -1.27 15.87
N SER A 46 -5.91 -2.18 15.78
CA SER A 46 -4.80 -2.18 16.70
C SER A 46 -4.10 -0.84 16.51
N PRO A 47 -3.87 -0.05 17.56
CA PRO A 47 -3.03 1.13 17.43
C PRO A 47 -1.70 0.61 16.88
N THR A 48 -1.35 1.10 15.70
CA THR A 48 -0.13 0.78 14.97
C THR A 48 1.04 0.82 15.95
N VAL A 49 1.50 -0.34 16.39
CA VAL A 49 2.77 -0.46 17.09
C VAL A 49 3.81 0.06 16.10
N SER A 50 4.31 1.28 16.34
CA SER A 50 5.36 1.84 15.50
C SER A 50 6.50 0.84 15.54
N SER A 51 6.78 0.23 14.41
CA SER A 51 7.85 -0.74 14.25
C SER A 51 9.13 -0.12 14.80
N THR A 52 9.92 -0.88 15.56
CA THR A 52 11.21 -0.40 16.09
C THR A 52 12.24 -0.13 14.99
N CYS A 53 11.95 -0.56 13.77
CA CYS A 53 12.70 -0.27 12.57
C CYS A 53 11.78 0.24 11.47
N THR A 54 12.34 1.01 10.55
CA THR A 54 11.65 1.56 9.39
C THR A 54 12.14 0.85 8.15
N LYS A 55 11.18 0.34 7.36
CA LYS A 55 11.48 -0.29 6.07
C LYS A 55 11.62 0.78 5.01
N VAL A 56 12.68 0.68 4.22
CA VAL A 56 13.06 1.65 3.20
C VAL A 56 13.14 0.94 1.86
N LEU A 57 12.50 1.50 0.84
CA LEU A 57 12.63 1.09 -0.55
C LEU A 57 13.24 2.26 -1.32
N TYR A 58 14.37 2.07 -2.00
CA TYR A 58 15.01 3.14 -2.75
C TYR A 58 15.33 2.76 -4.18
N PHE A 59 15.19 3.73 -5.08
CA PHE A 59 15.52 3.63 -6.50
C PHE A 59 16.80 4.40 -6.78
N THR A 60 17.57 3.94 -7.76
CA THR A 60 18.83 4.56 -8.20
C THR A 60 18.88 4.53 -9.72
N ASP A 61 19.53 5.49 -10.38
CA ASP A 61 19.59 5.55 -11.84
C ASP A 61 20.35 4.36 -12.47
N ARG A 62 21.18 3.68 -11.69
CA ARG A 62 21.98 2.52 -12.14
C ARG A 62 21.18 1.22 -12.24
N SER A 63 19.98 1.15 -11.66
CA SER A 63 19.19 -0.09 -11.58
C SER A 63 17.68 0.19 -11.68
N LEU A 64 17.02 -0.53 -12.58
CA LEU A 64 15.56 -0.53 -12.69
C LEU A 64 14.87 -1.28 -11.54
N THR A 65 15.61 -2.13 -10.81
CA THR A 65 15.10 -2.86 -9.66
C THR A 65 15.39 -2.06 -8.39
N PRO A 66 14.38 -1.74 -7.55
CA PRO A 66 14.61 -1.02 -6.31
C PRO A 66 15.30 -1.89 -5.27
N PHE A 67 16.05 -1.24 -4.39
CA PHE A 67 16.72 -1.84 -3.26
C PHE A 67 15.91 -1.63 -1.98
N MET A 68 16.10 -2.52 -1.01
CA MET A 68 15.32 -2.52 0.21
C MET A 68 16.21 -2.72 1.43
N VAL A 69 16.13 -1.82 2.40
CA VAL A 69 16.89 -1.85 3.65
C VAL A 69 15.98 -1.55 4.85
N ASN A 70 16.44 -1.89 6.05
CA ASN A 70 15.74 -1.60 7.28
C ASN A 70 16.63 -0.73 8.18
N ILE A 71 16.13 0.44 8.57
CA ILE A 71 16.83 1.34 9.49
C ILE A 71 16.30 1.06 10.90
N PRO A 72 17.16 0.81 11.92
CA PRO A 72 16.75 0.51 13.30
C PRO A 72 16.31 1.79 14.06
N LYS A 73 15.42 2.58 13.44
CA LYS A 73 14.78 3.78 14.00
C LYS A 73 13.32 3.83 13.58
N ARG A 74 12.50 4.55 14.34
CA ARG A 74 11.08 4.76 14.01
C ARG A 74 10.95 5.77 12.88
N LEU A 75 9.89 5.68 12.09
CA LEU A 75 9.71 6.47 10.86
C LEU A 75 9.88 7.99 11.07
N GLY A 76 9.37 8.54 12.18
CA GLY A 76 9.51 9.97 12.50
C GLY A 76 10.86 10.37 13.14
N GLU A 77 11.74 9.40 13.42
CA GLU A 77 13.08 9.61 13.99
C GLU A 77 14.19 9.35 12.97
N VAL A 78 13.84 8.80 11.80
CA VAL A 78 14.80 8.55 10.71
C VAL A 78 15.15 9.89 10.08
N THR A 79 16.43 10.22 10.12
CA THR A 79 16.98 11.42 9.48
C THR A 79 17.62 11.09 8.14
N LEU A 80 17.91 12.11 7.32
CA LEU A 80 18.65 11.93 6.08
C LEU A 80 20.02 11.28 6.31
N LYS A 81 20.71 11.63 7.40
CA LYS A 81 21.97 11.01 7.80
C LYS A 81 21.86 9.51 8.03
N ASP A 82 20.79 9.08 8.70
CA ASP A 82 20.54 7.65 8.95
C ASP A 82 20.30 6.89 7.65
N PHE A 83 19.56 7.50 6.73
CA PHE A 83 19.33 6.93 5.41
C PHE A 83 20.62 6.81 4.60
N LYS A 84 21.44 7.88 4.55
CA LYS A 84 22.75 7.87 3.90
C LYS A 84 23.65 6.77 4.45
N ALA A 85 23.71 6.64 5.78
CA ALA A 85 24.48 5.59 6.45
C ALA A 85 23.95 4.18 6.16
N ALA A 86 22.64 4.01 5.95
CA ALA A 86 22.03 2.70 5.68
C ALA A 86 22.24 2.21 4.24
N ILE A 87 22.32 3.12 3.27
CA ILE A 87 22.55 2.75 1.87
C ILE A 87 24.04 2.75 1.47
N ASP A 88 24.89 3.34 2.31
CA ASP A 88 26.36 3.38 2.16
C ASP A 88 26.81 3.74 0.73
N ARG A 89 26.29 4.86 0.21
CA ARG A 89 26.63 5.34 -1.14
C ARG A 89 27.60 6.52 -1.07
N ASP A 90 28.75 6.34 -1.71
CA ASP A 90 29.74 7.40 -1.91
C ASP A 90 29.29 8.40 -2.99
N GLY A 91 29.61 9.68 -2.79
CA GLY A 91 29.40 10.75 -3.78
C GLY A 91 28.31 11.75 -3.41
N ASN A 92 28.16 12.79 -4.26
CA ASN A 92 27.11 13.79 -4.10
C ASN A 92 25.84 13.27 -4.79
N HIS A 93 24.78 13.05 -4.01
CA HIS A 93 23.48 12.57 -4.49
C HIS A 93 22.38 13.51 -4.03
N ARG A 94 21.31 13.59 -4.81
CA ARG A 94 20.05 14.22 -4.41
C ARG A 94 19.07 13.16 -3.93
N TYR A 95 18.37 13.49 -2.85
CA TYR A 95 17.54 12.55 -2.13
C TYR A 95 16.09 13.02 -2.15
N HIS A 96 15.27 12.32 -2.94
CA HIS A 96 13.84 12.59 -3.01
C HIS A 96 13.07 11.47 -2.31
N PHE A 97 12.02 11.84 -1.59
CA PHE A 97 11.20 10.92 -0.81
C PHE A 97 9.74 11.06 -1.17
N LYS A 98 9.03 9.94 -1.19
CA LYS A 98 7.58 9.95 -1.39
C LYS A 98 6.93 10.45 -0.10
N ALA A 99 6.23 11.57 -0.19
CA ALA A 99 5.54 12.20 0.93
C ALA A 99 4.06 12.40 0.63
N LEU A 100 3.28 12.61 1.70
CA LEU A 100 1.90 13.06 1.61
C LEU A 100 1.84 14.51 2.08
N ASP A 101 1.76 15.42 1.12
CA ASP A 101 1.51 16.84 1.37
C ASP A 101 0.00 17.09 1.62
N PRO A 102 -0.38 17.90 2.63
CA PRO A 102 -1.79 18.16 2.93
C PRO A 102 -2.57 18.88 1.82
N GLU A 103 -1.91 19.67 0.99
CA GLU A 103 -2.53 20.50 -0.05
C GLU A 103 -2.45 19.83 -1.43
N PHE A 104 -1.31 19.22 -1.73
CA PHE A 104 -1.00 18.64 -3.03
C PHE A 104 -1.16 17.11 -3.09
N GLY A 105 -1.33 16.46 -1.95
CA GLY A 105 -1.45 15.00 -1.87
C GLY A 105 -0.10 14.30 -2.05
N THR A 106 -0.02 13.31 -2.94
CA THR A 106 1.21 12.52 -3.09
C THR A 106 2.28 13.29 -3.87
N VAL A 107 3.42 13.57 -3.24
CA VAL A 107 4.52 14.35 -3.84
C VAL A 107 5.86 13.62 -3.72
N LYS A 108 6.86 14.11 -4.47
CA LYS A 108 8.29 13.78 -4.28
C LYS A 108 8.96 14.97 -3.61
N GLU A 109 9.22 14.86 -2.32
CA GLU A 109 9.86 15.91 -1.52
C GLU A 109 11.38 15.70 -1.53
N GLU A 110 12.15 16.76 -1.74
CA GLU A 110 13.62 16.71 -1.64
C GLU A 110 14.06 17.09 -0.22
N VAL A 111 15.00 16.33 0.35
CA VAL A 111 15.57 16.61 1.68
C VAL A 111 17.07 16.86 1.53
N PHE A 112 17.53 17.98 2.08
CA PHE A 112 18.88 18.49 1.88
C PHE A 112 19.78 18.31 3.11
N HIS A 113 19.26 18.55 4.32
CA HIS A 113 20.08 18.54 5.53
C HIS A 113 20.08 17.16 6.18
N ASP A 114 21.26 16.76 6.67
CA ASP A 114 21.50 15.48 7.31
C ASP A 114 20.64 15.24 8.56
N ASP A 115 20.32 16.32 9.28
CA ASP A 115 19.52 16.26 10.51
C ASP A 115 18.01 16.36 10.27
N ASP A 116 17.57 16.60 9.02
CA ASP A 116 16.16 16.66 8.68
C ASP A 116 15.52 15.27 8.71
N ALA A 117 14.32 15.18 9.28
CA ALA A 117 13.55 13.95 9.33
C ALA A 117 12.99 13.61 7.94
N ILE A 118 13.11 12.34 7.54
CA ILE A 118 12.61 11.88 6.24
C ILE A 118 11.08 11.68 6.30
N PRO A 119 10.32 12.16 5.31
CA PRO A 119 8.89 11.94 5.25
C PRO A 119 8.55 10.47 5.02
N GLY A 120 7.50 10.01 5.70
CA GLY A 120 7.02 8.64 5.62
C GLY A 120 5.81 8.48 4.71
N TRP A 121 5.70 7.31 4.07
CA TRP A 121 4.57 6.91 3.24
C TRP A 121 4.02 5.57 3.70
N GLU A 122 2.79 5.50 4.22
CA GLU A 122 2.16 4.25 4.67
C GLU A 122 3.02 3.41 5.65
N GLY A 123 3.73 4.06 6.58
CA GLY A 123 4.57 3.36 7.58
C GLY A 123 5.93 2.86 7.07
N LYS A 124 6.33 3.25 5.86
CA LYS A 124 7.62 2.94 5.22
C LYS A 124 8.21 4.22 4.60
N ILE A 125 9.43 4.12 4.09
CA ILE A 125 10.07 5.17 3.29
C ILE A 125 10.20 4.67 1.86
N VAL A 126 9.87 5.54 0.90
CA VAL A 126 10.16 5.31 -0.52
C VAL A 126 11.02 6.46 -1.00
N ALA A 127 12.19 6.16 -1.54
CA ALA A 127 13.19 7.16 -1.91
C ALA A 127 13.66 6.99 -3.37
N TRP A 128 14.10 8.10 -3.97
CA TRP A 128 14.85 8.15 -5.22
C TRP A 128 16.19 8.80 -4.92
N VAL A 129 17.28 8.13 -5.27
CA VAL A 129 18.65 8.58 -5.07
C VAL A 129 19.25 8.85 -6.45
N GLU A 130 19.29 10.12 -6.80
CA GLU A 130 19.77 10.62 -8.08
C GLU A 130 21.22 11.09 -7.93
N GLU A 131 22.08 10.73 -8.89
CA GLU A 131 23.45 11.23 -8.89
C GLU A 131 23.49 12.69 -9.29
N ASP A 132 24.09 13.53 -8.46
CA ASP A 132 24.31 14.93 -8.78
C ASP A 132 25.48 15.01 -9.77
N HIS A 133 25.19 14.72 -11.03
CA HIS A 133 26.09 15.01 -12.13
C HIS A 133 26.14 16.53 -12.25
N GLY A 134 27.09 17.17 -11.56
CA GLY A 134 27.36 18.58 -11.74
C GLY A 134 27.53 18.86 -13.23
N GLU A 135 26.53 19.47 -13.85
CA GLU A 135 26.61 19.92 -15.22
C GLU A 135 27.71 20.98 -15.29
N ASN A 136 28.83 20.62 -15.91
CA ASN A 136 29.91 21.55 -16.28
C ASN A 136 30.02 21.61 -17.80
#